data_AF-A0A9E6BI39-F1
#
_entry.id   AF-A0A9E6BI39-F1
#
_cell.length_a   1.000
_cell.length_b   1.000
_cell.length_c   1.000
_cell.angle_alpha   90.00
_cell.angle_beta   90.00
_cell.angle_gamma   90.00
#
_symmetry.space_group_name_H-M   'P 1'
#
loop_
_entity.id
_entity.type
_entity.pdbx_description
1 polymer ?
#
loop_
_entity_poly.entity_id
_entity_poly.type
_entity_poly.pdbx_seq_one_letter_code
_entity_poly.pdbx_strand_id
1 'polypeptide(L)'
;MMQTGAPGTKKGTLVDQSGCPYTIVNMRAVPDYFSKPGDNADIIVKLSGSDGSVHAGRPVILTGPGITMNAVTDGSGTARFRVNHMDKNKISYNYVLTAENIRKRLTIPVNRLRVVFEKNPATGRPFTGVAADGKSFVEINIDTTGMGPGLLRIEKPGFGRIECGSTGSQCKVVRMSNNQVTLKYYPPAYLRQKNFNAQVAFTNEARAATSSAIASGTIYFNNARAPWAVRDTIRLNFENSKGIKLAFASDILAVRPPVMLVHGFFGGRTTWKNLQMYLGGERFDPVIDEYYAGDQDIHDQSKALMANISRELARYRAFDLKCFRVDIVGHSMGGLIARNYIKGSATGMMSASL
;
A
#
# COMPACT_ATOMS: atom_id res chain seq x y z
N MET A 1 -35.56 -33.76 -23.05
CA MET A 1 -35.43 -34.76 -21.97
C MET A 1 -34.67 -34.11 -20.83
N MET A 2 -35.28 -33.94 -19.65
CA MET A 2 -34.59 -33.45 -18.46
C MET A 2 -33.67 -34.57 -17.93
N GLN A 3 -32.36 -34.42 -18.08
CA GLN A 3 -31.39 -35.31 -17.45
C GLN A 3 -31.52 -35.18 -15.92
N THR A 4 -31.82 -36.28 -15.25
CA THR A 4 -31.77 -36.39 -13.79
C THR A 4 -30.33 -36.21 -13.35
N GLY A 5 -30.00 -35.04 -12.79
CA GLY A 5 -28.67 -34.75 -12.25
C GLY A 5 -28.28 -35.75 -11.17
N ALA A 6 -26.96 -35.93 -10.96
CA ALA A 6 -26.46 -36.82 -9.92
C ALA A 6 -27.09 -36.49 -8.54
N PRO A 7 -27.44 -37.48 -7.71
CA PRO A 7 -28.02 -37.26 -6.40
C PRO A 7 -27.11 -36.36 -5.54
N GLY A 8 -27.65 -35.22 -5.06
CA GLY A 8 -26.94 -34.29 -4.18
C GLY A 8 -26.45 -32.98 -4.82
N THR A 9 -26.55 -32.83 -6.14
CA THR A 9 -26.17 -31.59 -6.83
C THR A 9 -27.17 -30.46 -6.49
N LYS A 10 -26.66 -29.31 -5.99
CA LYS A 10 -27.50 -28.14 -5.71
C LYS A 10 -28.24 -27.66 -6.96
N LYS A 11 -29.51 -27.26 -6.80
CA LYS A 11 -30.33 -26.70 -7.89
C LYS A 11 -29.63 -25.45 -8.45
N GLY A 12 -29.41 -25.43 -9.77
CA GLY A 12 -28.73 -24.32 -10.47
C GLY A 12 -27.22 -24.53 -10.71
N THR A 13 -26.63 -25.63 -10.22
CA THR A 13 -25.24 -25.99 -10.54
C THR A 13 -25.12 -26.38 -12.01
N LEU A 14 -24.14 -25.80 -12.71
CA LEU A 14 -23.78 -26.24 -14.06
C LEU A 14 -23.16 -27.64 -13.96
N VAL A 15 -23.73 -28.60 -14.69
CA VAL A 15 -23.27 -29.99 -14.76
C VAL A 15 -22.87 -30.38 -16.17
N ASP A 16 -21.92 -31.30 -16.30
CA ASP A 16 -21.52 -31.88 -17.58
C ASP A 16 -22.57 -32.88 -18.13
N GLN A 17 -22.27 -33.50 -19.26
CA GLN A 17 -23.17 -34.47 -19.93
C GLN A 17 -23.47 -35.72 -19.08
N SER A 18 -22.66 -35.99 -18.06
CA SER A 18 -22.84 -37.09 -17.10
C SER A 18 -23.62 -36.68 -15.85
N GLY A 19 -23.98 -35.40 -15.72
CA GLY A 19 -24.71 -34.87 -14.56
C GLY A 19 -23.80 -34.49 -13.37
N CYS A 20 -22.48 -34.44 -13.56
CA CYS A 20 -21.51 -34.04 -12.53
C CYS A 20 -21.21 -32.53 -12.58
N PRO A 21 -21.00 -31.83 -11.45
CA PRO A 21 -20.59 -30.42 -11.44
C PRO A 21 -19.34 -30.18 -12.30
N TYR A 22 -19.33 -29.13 -13.12
CA TYR A 22 -18.13 -28.76 -13.89
C TYR A 22 -16.94 -28.47 -12.98
N THR A 23 -15.78 -29.01 -13.32
CA THR A 23 -14.51 -28.64 -12.70
C THR A 23 -14.16 -27.18 -13.06
N ILE A 24 -13.95 -26.36 -12.05
CA ILE A 24 -13.39 -25.01 -12.14
C ILE A 24 -11.90 -25.09 -11.81
N VAL A 25 -11.08 -24.55 -12.70
CA VAL A 25 -9.63 -24.45 -12.52
C VAL A 25 -9.24 -23.01 -12.20
N ASN A 26 -8.75 -22.77 -10.98
CA ASN A 26 -8.15 -21.51 -10.58
C ASN A 26 -6.62 -21.65 -10.54
N MET A 27 -5.90 -20.75 -11.20
CA MET A 27 -4.46 -20.84 -11.37
C MET A 27 -3.85 -19.44 -11.22
N ARG A 28 -2.81 -19.30 -10.39
CA ARG A 28 -2.06 -18.06 -10.20
C ARG A 28 -0.59 -18.36 -9.86
N ALA A 29 0.30 -17.42 -10.13
CA ALA A 29 1.69 -17.49 -9.69
C ALA A 29 1.93 -16.57 -8.48
N VAL A 30 2.86 -16.96 -7.60
CA VAL A 30 3.32 -16.15 -6.47
C VAL A 30 4.86 -16.25 -6.36
N PRO A 31 5.61 -15.16 -6.59
CA PRO A 31 5.15 -13.91 -7.20
C PRO A 31 4.58 -14.13 -8.61
N ASP A 32 3.78 -13.17 -9.09
CA ASP A 32 3.17 -13.19 -10.42
C ASP A 32 4.12 -12.69 -11.53
N TYR A 33 5.40 -12.44 -11.23
CA TYR A 33 6.46 -12.09 -12.17
C TYR A 33 7.81 -12.65 -11.72
N PHE A 34 8.75 -12.72 -12.66
CA PHE A 34 10.18 -12.86 -12.38
C PHE A 34 10.90 -11.53 -12.60
N SER A 35 11.98 -11.26 -11.89
CA SER A 35 12.77 -10.03 -12.03
C SER A 35 14.19 -10.29 -12.54
N LYS A 36 14.82 -11.39 -12.14
CA LYS A 36 16.19 -11.75 -12.52
C LYS A 36 16.41 -13.27 -12.58
N PRO A 37 17.43 -13.74 -13.31
CA PRO A 37 17.80 -15.15 -13.27
C PRO A 37 18.03 -15.64 -11.84
N GLY A 38 17.52 -16.83 -11.53
CA GLY A 38 17.50 -17.44 -10.20
C GLY A 38 16.21 -17.17 -9.41
N ASP A 39 15.35 -16.25 -9.85
CA ASP A 39 14.05 -16.04 -9.21
C ASP A 39 13.16 -17.29 -9.33
N ASN A 40 12.39 -17.56 -8.27
CA ASN A 40 11.44 -18.66 -8.21
C ASN A 40 10.02 -18.12 -8.08
N ALA A 41 9.05 -18.83 -8.67
CA ALA A 41 7.63 -18.59 -8.48
C ALA A 41 6.91 -19.91 -8.21
N ASP A 42 5.98 -19.89 -7.26
CA ASP A 42 5.09 -21.00 -7.00
C ASP A 42 3.77 -20.78 -7.76
N ILE A 43 3.50 -21.65 -8.74
CA ILE A 43 2.23 -21.71 -9.44
C ILE A 43 1.27 -22.54 -8.58
N ILE A 44 0.25 -21.88 -8.06
CA ILE A 44 -0.78 -22.46 -7.20
C ILE A 44 -2.02 -22.73 -8.06
N VAL A 45 -2.44 -23.99 -8.07
CA VAL A 45 -3.62 -24.47 -8.78
C VAL A 45 -4.65 -24.92 -7.76
N LYS A 46 -5.89 -24.46 -7.90
CA LYS A 46 -7.02 -24.95 -7.11
C LYS A 46 -8.10 -25.49 -8.03
N LEU A 47 -8.50 -26.74 -7.80
CA LEU A 47 -9.61 -27.41 -8.47
C LEU A 47 -10.81 -27.47 -7.53
N SER A 48 -11.97 -27.04 -8.05
CA SER A 48 -13.23 -27.10 -7.31
C SER A 48 -14.38 -27.33 -8.27
N GLY A 49 -15.46 -27.99 -7.84
CA GLY A 49 -16.69 -28.05 -8.61
C GLY A 49 -17.37 -26.68 -8.72
N SER A 50 -18.25 -26.53 -9.70
CA SER A 50 -19.11 -25.36 -9.88
C SER A 50 -20.05 -25.10 -8.69
N ASP A 51 -20.27 -26.10 -7.84
CA ASP A 51 -21.02 -26.05 -6.59
C ASP A 51 -20.16 -25.72 -5.36
N GLY A 52 -18.85 -25.50 -5.55
CA GLY A 52 -17.88 -25.24 -4.49
C GLY A 52 -17.30 -26.51 -3.85
N SER A 53 -17.64 -27.70 -4.34
CA SER A 53 -17.02 -28.96 -3.90
C SER A 53 -15.51 -28.96 -4.15
N VAL A 54 -14.77 -29.67 -3.31
CA VAL A 54 -13.30 -29.74 -3.39
C VAL A 54 -12.89 -30.95 -4.23
N HIS A 55 -12.07 -30.73 -5.25
CA HIS A 55 -11.56 -31.80 -6.12
C HIS A 55 -10.16 -32.24 -5.65
N ALA A 56 -10.10 -32.98 -4.54
CA ALA A 56 -8.88 -33.57 -3.99
C ALA A 56 -8.45 -34.83 -4.76
N GLY A 57 -7.15 -35.17 -4.71
CA GLY A 57 -6.60 -36.39 -5.33
C GLY A 57 -6.57 -36.37 -6.86
N ARG A 58 -6.81 -35.21 -7.50
CA ARG A 58 -6.87 -35.09 -8.96
C ARG A 58 -5.50 -34.82 -9.56
N PRO A 59 -5.10 -35.55 -10.62
CA PRO A 59 -3.83 -35.31 -11.30
C PRO A 59 -3.88 -33.98 -12.05
N VAL A 60 -2.79 -33.24 -11.96
CA VAL A 60 -2.57 -31.99 -12.69
C VAL A 60 -1.19 -31.99 -13.33
N ILE A 61 -1.11 -31.53 -14.57
CA ILE A 61 0.12 -31.49 -15.36
C ILE A 61 0.39 -30.04 -15.75
N LEU A 62 1.54 -29.52 -15.35
CA LEU A 62 2.02 -28.21 -15.79
C LEU A 62 3.08 -28.39 -16.86
N THR A 63 2.84 -27.83 -18.04
CA THR A 63 3.81 -27.80 -19.14
C THR A 63 4.27 -26.36 -19.38
N GLY A 64 5.56 -26.17 -19.65
CA GLY A 64 6.15 -24.85 -19.88
C GLY A 64 7.47 -24.94 -20.66
N PRO A 65 8.23 -23.84 -20.78
CA PRO A 65 9.47 -23.82 -21.55
C PRO A 65 10.50 -24.82 -21.00
N GLY A 66 10.67 -25.95 -21.69
CA GLY A 66 11.64 -26.99 -21.34
C GLY A 66 11.27 -27.84 -20.11
N ILE A 67 10.05 -27.70 -19.57
CA ILE A 67 9.63 -28.45 -18.37
C ILE A 67 8.24 -29.08 -18.54
N THR A 68 8.08 -30.25 -17.95
CA THR A 68 6.79 -30.88 -17.66
C THR A 68 6.81 -31.36 -16.23
N MET A 69 5.85 -30.93 -15.43
CA MET A 69 5.74 -31.28 -14.01
C MET A 69 4.38 -31.90 -13.75
N ASN A 70 4.35 -32.92 -12.90
CA ASN A 70 3.12 -33.59 -12.47
C ASN A 70 2.92 -33.36 -10.98
N ALA A 71 1.68 -33.13 -10.58
CA ALA A 71 1.28 -33.08 -9.18
C ALA A 71 -0.13 -33.67 -9.01
N VAL A 72 -0.52 -33.86 -7.75
CA VAL A 72 -1.87 -34.28 -7.37
C VAL A 72 -2.41 -33.25 -6.40
N THR A 73 -3.69 -32.88 -6.54
CA THR A 73 -4.32 -31.95 -5.60
C THR A 73 -4.43 -32.54 -4.20
N ASP A 74 -4.12 -31.75 -3.19
CA ASP A 74 -4.24 -32.11 -1.78
C ASP A 74 -5.71 -32.15 -1.30
N GLY A 75 -5.93 -32.39 -0.01
CA GLY A 75 -7.27 -32.42 0.60
C GLY A 75 -8.06 -31.10 0.49
N SER A 76 -7.42 -29.99 0.11
CA SER A 76 -8.06 -28.70 -0.16
C SER A 76 -8.33 -28.46 -1.66
N GLY A 77 -8.01 -29.43 -2.52
CA GLY A 77 -8.10 -29.32 -3.97
C GLY A 77 -6.96 -28.49 -4.55
N THR A 78 -5.84 -28.34 -3.84
CA THR A 78 -4.73 -27.47 -4.23
C THR A 78 -3.51 -28.27 -4.67
N ALA A 79 -2.85 -27.85 -5.75
CA ALA A 79 -1.54 -28.32 -6.16
C ALA A 79 -0.58 -27.14 -6.34
N ARG A 80 0.72 -27.38 -6.17
CA ARG A 80 1.77 -26.35 -6.29
C ARG A 80 2.89 -26.83 -7.19
N PHE A 81 3.35 -25.94 -8.07
CA PHE A 81 4.49 -26.15 -8.94
C PHE A 81 5.51 -25.04 -8.73
N ARG A 82 6.74 -25.39 -8.39
CA ARG A 82 7.85 -24.43 -8.32
C ARG A 82 8.51 -24.31 -9.68
N VAL A 83 8.56 -23.10 -10.21
CA VAL A 83 9.22 -22.77 -11.48
C VAL A 83 10.25 -21.68 -11.25
N ASN A 84 11.29 -21.63 -12.09
CA ASN A 84 12.36 -20.66 -11.97
C ASN A 84 12.65 -19.95 -13.29
N HIS A 85 13.08 -18.69 -13.18
CA HIS A 85 13.61 -17.93 -14.29
C HIS A 85 15.11 -18.17 -14.40
N MET A 86 15.56 -18.92 -15.40
CA MET A 86 17.00 -19.21 -15.61
C MET A 86 17.58 -18.52 -16.84
N ASP A 87 16.75 -18.19 -17.82
CA ASP A 87 17.19 -17.62 -19.09
C ASP A 87 17.09 -16.10 -19.06
N LYS A 88 18.25 -15.43 -18.93
CA LYS A 88 18.38 -13.96 -18.94
C LYS A 88 17.74 -13.27 -20.16
N ASN A 89 17.49 -14.00 -21.25
CA ASN A 89 16.92 -13.45 -22.47
C ASN A 89 15.39 -13.58 -22.51
N LYS A 90 14.76 -14.40 -21.66
CA LYS A 90 13.29 -14.49 -21.59
C LYS A 90 12.68 -13.20 -21.05
N ILE A 91 11.55 -12.81 -21.63
CA ILE A 91 10.71 -11.69 -21.19
C ILE A 91 9.39 -12.17 -20.56
N SER A 92 9.08 -13.45 -20.70
CA SER A 92 7.93 -14.12 -20.07
C SER A 92 8.08 -15.64 -20.16
N TYR A 93 7.31 -16.34 -19.33
CA TYR A 93 7.15 -17.78 -19.34
C TYR A 93 5.67 -18.13 -19.49
N ASN A 94 5.35 -18.90 -20.53
CA ASN A 94 4.00 -19.37 -20.78
C ASN A 94 3.87 -20.81 -20.29
N TYR A 95 2.96 -21.02 -19.35
CA TYR A 95 2.63 -22.33 -18.83
C TYR A 95 1.22 -22.74 -19.27
N VAL A 96 1.06 -24.03 -19.55
CA VAL A 96 -0.23 -24.66 -19.80
C VAL A 96 -0.45 -25.72 -18.73
N LEU A 97 -1.44 -25.47 -17.89
CA LEU A 97 -1.96 -26.44 -16.96
C LEU A 97 -3.00 -27.32 -17.66
N THR A 98 -2.87 -28.63 -17.50
CA THR A 98 -3.87 -29.62 -17.91
C THR A 98 -4.37 -30.32 -16.66
N ALA A 99 -5.67 -30.29 -16.43
CA ALA A 99 -6.35 -30.96 -15.33
C ALA A 99 -7.61 -31.60 -15.88
N GLU A 100 -7.71 -32.93 -15.85
CA GLU A 100 -8.78 -33.66 -16.51
C GLU A 100 -8.84 -33.26 -18.01
N ASN A 101 -10.00 -32.83 -18.50
CA ASN A 101 -10.17 -32.36 -19.88
C ASN A 101 -10.02 -30.83 -20.04
N ILE A 102 -9.53 -30.14 -19.01
CA ILE A 102 -9.43 -28.68 -18.99
C ILE A 102 -7.98 -28.26 -19.19
N ARG A 103 -7.77 -27.30 -20.10
CA ARG A 103 -6.48 -26.64 -20.32
C ARG A 103 -6.58 -25.17 -19.95
N LYS A 104 -5.70 -24.70 -19.06
CA LYS A 104 -5.63 -23.29 -18.66
C LYS A 104 -4.22 -22.74 -18.91
N ARG A 105 -4.15 -21.53 -19.48
CA ARG A 105 -2.87 -20.84 -19.71
C ARG A 105 -2.58 -19.86 -18.58
N LEU A 106 -1.32 -19.77 -18.20
CA LEU A 106 -0.79 -18.75 -17.31
C LEU A 106 0.50 -18.20 -17.91
N THR A 107 0.63 -16.88 -17.95
CA THR A 107 1.86 -16.20 -18.35
C THR A 107 2.47 -15.53 -17.13
N ILE A 108 3.72 -15.86 -16.81
CA ILE A 108 4.52 -15.15 -15.81
C ILE A 108 5.47 -14.21 -16.57
N PRO A 109 5.25 -12.88 -16.57
CA PRO A 109 6.19 -11.94 -17.19
C PRO A 109 7.53 -11.92 -16.45
N VAL A 110 8.59 -11.61 -17.16
CA VAL A 110 9.87 -11.21 -16.58
C VAL A 110 9.88 -9.69 -16.55
N ASN A 111 9.47 -9.11 -15.41
CA ASN A 111 9.46 -7.68 -15.18
C ASN A 111 10.88 -7.19 -14.93
N ARG A 112 11.56 -6.83 -16.02
CA ARG A 112 12.90 -6.24 -15.98
C ARG A 112 12.92 -4.76 -15.58
N LEU A 113 11.74 -4.15 -15.40
CA LEU A 113 11.58 -2.86 -14.75
C LEU A 113 10.98 -3.12 -13.36
N ARG A 114 11.82 -3.13 -12.33
CA ARG A 114 11.40 -3.29 -10.95
C ARG A 114 11.20 -1.93 -10.33
N VAL A 115 9.98 -1.64 -9.89
CA VAL A 115 9.63 -0.41 -9.18
C VAL A 115 9.25 -0.77 -7.75
N VAL A 116 10.01 -0.28 -6.78
CA VAL A 116 9.83 -0.55 -5.35
C VAL A 116 9.63 0.76 -4.62
N PHE A 117 8.45 0.92 -4.03
CA PHE A 117 8.18 2.01 -3.10
C PHE A 117 8.91 1.78 -1.78
N GLU A 118 9.31 2.86 -1.13
CA GLU A 118 9.90 2.90 0.19
C GLU A 118 9.11 2.04 1.18
N LYS A 119 9.82 1.21 1.94
CA LYS A 119 9.20 0.38 2.97
C LYS A 119 8.90 1.20 4.22
N ASN A 120 7.72 0.99 4.76
CA ASN A 120 7.36 1.41 6.09
C ASN A 120 8.10 0.53 7.12
N PRO A 121 8.99 1.11 7.95
CA PRO A 121 9.75 0.34 8.93
C PRO A 121 8.86 -0.29 10.02
N ALA A 122 7.66 0.25 10.26
CA ALA A 122 6.76 -0.26 11.29
C ALA A 122 6.01 -1.54 10.86
N THR A 123 5.68 -1.67 9.56
CA THR A 123 4.86 -2.79 9.05
C THR A 123 5.64 -3.72 8.11
N GLY A 124 6.81 -3.30 7.63
CA GLY A 124 7.58 -3.99 6.59
C GLY A 124 6.97 -3.90 5.18
N ARG A 125 5.77 -3.32 5.04
CA ARG A 125 5.07 -3.13 3.78
C ARG A 125 5.53 -1.83 3.11
N PRO A 126 5.38 -1.66 1.78
CA PRO A 126 5.60 -0.36 1.16
C PRO A 126 4.62 0.70 1.68
N PHE A 127 5.08 1.95 1.79
CA PHE A 127 4.17 3.07 2.02
C PHE A 127 3.14 3.14 0.90
N THR A 128 1.86 3.22 1.26
CA THR A 128 0.74 3.38 0.32
C THR A 128 0.47 4.86 0.00
N GLY A 129 0.99 5.77 0.83
CA GLY A 129 0.81 7.19 0.67
C GLY A 129 1.68 8.05 1.57
N VAL A 130 1.46 9.36 1.47
CA VAL A 130 2.26 10.39 2.13
C VAL A 130 1.42 11.60 2.52
N ALA A 131 1.72 12.20 3.66
CA ALA A 131 1.06 13.41 4.13
C ALA A 131 1.62 14.67 3.47
N ALA A 132 0.74 15.58 3.06
CA ALA A 132 1.04 16.92 2.56
C ALA A 132 1.47 17.87 3.69
N ASP A 133 2.55 17.51 4.38
CA ASP A 133 3.04 18.18 5.61
C ASP A 133 4.26 19.10 5.37
N GLY A 134 4.59 19.31 4.09
CA GLY A 134 5.72 20.13 3.65
C GLY A 134 7.10 19.53 3.91
N LYS A 135 7.20 18.28 4.39
CA LYS A 135 8.48 17.60 4.68
C LYS A 135 8.55 16.18 4.12
N SER A 136 7.44 15.45 4.14
CA SER A 136 7.35 14.05 3.77
C SER A 136 7.39 13.85 2.25
N PHE A 137 8.07 12.79 1.84
CA PHE A 137 8.09 12.25 0.48
C PHE A 137 8.24 10.74 0.54
N VAL A 138 7.84 10.03 -0.51
CA VAL A 138 8.06 8.58 -0.64
C VAL A 138 9.14 8.33 -1.68
N GLU A 139 10.14 7.52 -1.32
CA GLU A 139 11.14 7.08 -2.28
C GLU A 139 10.59 5.98 -3.20
N ILE A 140 10.96 6.05 -4.48
CA ILE A 140 10.58 5.09 -5.50
C ILE A 140 11.87 4.62 -6.15
N ASN A 141 12.27 3.42 -5.80
CA ASN A 141 13.48 2.79 -6.31
C ASN A 141 13.14 2.02 -7.58
N ILE A 142 13.80 2.41 -8.67
CA ILE A 142 13.62 1.83 -9.99
C ILE A 142 14.90 1.09 -10.35
N ASP A 143 14.76 -0.16 -10.73
CA ASP A 143 15.85 -1.04 -11.13
C ASP A 143 15.54 -1.62 -12.51
N THR A 144 16.44 -1.37 -13.46
CA THR A 144 16.43 -1.82 -14.85
C THR A 144 17.56 -2.80 -15.13
N THR A 145 18.07 -3.49 -14.11
CA THR A 145 19.15 -4.48 -14.25
C THR A 145 18.77 -5.53 -15.30
N GLY A 146 19.68 -5.80 -16.23
CA GLY A 146 19.43 -6.70 -17.37
C GLY A 146 18.76 -6.07 -18.58
N MET A 147 18.39 -4.78 -18.52
CA MET A 147 17.86 -4.04 -19.68
C MET A 147 18.93 -3.30 -20.48
N GLY A 148 20.09 -3.05 -19.88
CA GLY A 148 21.10 -2.15 -20.43
C GLY A 148 20.70 -0.67 -20.31
N PRO A 149 21.54 0.25 -20.81
CA PRO A 149 21.28 1.67 -20.69
C PRO A 149 20.00 2.07 -21.43
N GLY A 150 19.30 3.06 -20.87
CA GLY A 150 18.03 3.53 -21.42
C GLY A 150 17.59 4.88 -20.89
N LEU A 151 16.40 5.30 -21.32
CA LEU A 151 15.72 6.51 -20.88
C LEU A 151 14.46 6.13 -20.12
N LEU A 152 14.36 6.59 -18.89
CA LEU A 152 13.15 6.54 -18.08
C LEU A 152 12.40 7.87 -18.23
N ARG A 153 11.24 7.84 -18.85
CA ARG A 153 10.32 8.98 -18.97
C ARG A 153 9.32 8.93 -17.81
N ILE A 154 9.18 10.06 -17.13
CA ILE A 154 8.32 10.22 -15.96
C ILE A 154 7.20 11.17 -16.37
N GLU A 155 5.97 10.69 -16.33
CA GLU A 155 4.81 11.55 -16.56
C GLU A 155 4.52 12.37 -15.30
N LYS A 156 4.14 13.64 -15.49
CA LYS A 156 3.77 14.50 -14.36
C LYS A 156 2.53 13.93 -13.67
N PRO A 157 2.58 13.66 -12.35
CA PRO A 157 1.39 13.26 -11.60
C PRO A 157 0.30 14.34 -11.65
N GLY A 158 -0.95 13.96 -11.37
CA GLY A 158 -2.08 14.88 -11.41
C GLY A 158 -2.03 15.94 -10.30
N PHE A 159 -1.45 15.60 -9.15
CA PHE A 159 -1.43 16.47 -7.97
C PHE A 159 -0.03 16.75 -7.45
N GLY A 160 0.74 15.70 -7.15
CA GLY A 160 2.07 15.80 -6.59
C GLY A 160 3.14 16.10 -7.64
N ARG A 161 4.40 15.89 -7.25
CA ARG A 161 5.55 15.99 -8.16
C ARG A 161 6.56 14.90 -7.88
N ILE A 162 7.34 14.57 -8.90
CA ILE A 162 8.43 13.61 -8.82
C ILE A 162 9.74 14.35 -9.06
N GLU A 163 10.65 14.24 -8.11
CA GLU A 163 12.01 14.74 -8.20
C GLU A 163 12.98 13.57 -8.41
N CYS A 164 14.08 13.82 -9.09
CA CYS A 164 15.17 12.86 -9.24
C CYS A 164 16.50 13.50 -8.81
N GLY A 165 17.38 12.69 -8.23
CA GLY A 165 18.67 13.16 -7.71
C GLY A 165 18.55 14.02 -6.44
N SER A 166 19.66 14.65 -6.06
CA SER A 166 19.79 15.46 -4.84
C SER A 166 19.37 16.92 -5.00
N THR A 167 19.21 17.41 -6.23
CA THR A 167 19.00 18.83 -6.54
C THR A 167 17.53 19.29 -6.49
N GLY A 168 16.60 18.38 -6.15
CA GLY A 168 15.17 18.69 -6.02
C GLY A 168 14.46 19.11 -7.31
N SER A 169 15.08 18.88 -8.47
CA SER A 169 14.51 19.26 -9.76
C SER A 169 13.41 18.28 -10.19
N GLN A 170 12.31 18.81 -10.72
CA GLN A 170 11.25 17.96 -11.29
C GLN A 170 11.77 17.26 -12.54
N CYS A 171 11.69 15.93 -12.57
CA CYS A 171 12.28 15.16 -13.66
C CYS A 171 11.21 14.68 -14.65
N LYS A 172 11.46 14.96 -15.93
CA LYS A 172 10.67 14.42 -17.06
C LYS A 172 11.33 13.20 -17.68
N VAL A 173 12.67 13.18 -17.70
CA VAL A 173 13.47 12.10 -18.30
C VAL A 173 14.71 11.88 -17.45
N VAL A 174 15.04 10.62 -17.17
CA VAL A 174 16.27 10.19 -16.49
C VAL A 174 17.01 9.22 -17.39
N ARG A 175 18.32 9.44 -17.58
CA ARG A 175 19.20 8.49 -18.26
C ARG A 175 19.65 7.42 -17.27
N MET A 176 19.30 6.18 -17.54
CA MET A 176 19.63 5.03 -16.70
C MET A 176 21.00 4.46 -17.08
N SER A 177 22.10 5.03 -16.55
CA SER A 177 23.45 4.51 -16.80
C SER A 177 23.85 3.36 -15.86
N ASN A 178 23.40 3.41 -14.61
CA ASN A 178 23.77 2.47 -13.56
C ASN A 178 22.69 1.41 -13.29
N ASN A 179 21.72 1.28 -14.19
CA ASN A 179 20.52 0.46 -14.06
C ASN A 179 19.64 0.74 -12.83
N GLN A 180 19.96 1.73 -12.00
CA GLN A 180 19.16 2.07 -10.82
C GLN A 180 18.98 3.59 -10.73
N VAL A 181 17.78 4.01 -10.29
CA VAL A 181 17.50 5.39 -9.91
C VAL A 181 16.52 5.40 -8.74
N THR A 182 16.75 6.31 -7.79
CA THR A 182 15.77 6.65 -6.75
C THR A 182 15.08 7.94 -7.13
N LEU A 183 13.76 7.88 -7.25
CA LEU A 183 12.90 9.05 -7.39
C LEU A 183 12.27 9.38 -6.03
N LYS A 184 11.84 10.64 -5.87
CA LYS A 184 11.09 11.08 -4.68
C LYS A 184 9.75 11.64 -5.12
N TYR A 185 8.66 11.03 -4.66
CA TYR A 185 7.32 11.60 -4.81
C TYR A 185 7.01 12.52 -3.64
N TYR A 186 6.74 13.79 -3.95
CA TYR A 186 6.23 14.76 -3.01
C TYR A 186 4.74 14.99 -3.25
N PRO A 187 3.90 14.95 -2.19
CA PRO A 187 2.51 15.35 -2.31
C PRO A 187 2.42 16.85 -2.66
N PRO A 188 1.27 17.33 -3.18
CA PRO A 188 1.05 18.76 -3.35
C PRO A 188 1.17 19.49 -2.00
N ALA A 189 1.56 20.76 -2.03
CA ALA A 189 1.66 21.58 -0.81
C ALA A 189 0.32 21.74 -0.08
N TYR A 190 -0.80 21.67 -0.80
CA TYR A 190 -2.13 21.77 -0.21
C TYR A 190 -3.15 20.91 -0.96
N LEU A 191 -3.96 20.17 -0.22
CA LEU A 191 -5.07 19.36 -0.73
C LEU A 191 -6.39 20.07 -0.49
N ARG A 192 -7.17 20.34 -1.54
CA ARG A 192 -8.52 20.94 -1.43
C ARG A 192 -9.57 19.86 -1.24
N GLN A 193 -10.65 20.17 -0.53
CA GLN A 193 -11.73 19.22 -0.20
C GLN A 193 -12.28 18.50 -1.45
N LYS A 194 -12.48 19.24 -2.55
CA LYS A 194 -12.97 18.70 -3.83
C LYS A 194 -12.04 17.70 -4.52
N ASN A 195 -10.77 17.61 -4.10
CA ASN A 195 -9.80 16.72 -4.72
C ASN A 195 -9.85 15.31 -4.11
N PHE A 196 -10.41 15.14 -2.90
CA PHE A 196 -10.47 13.85 -2.23
C PHE A 196 -11.41 12.89 -2.97
N ASN A 197 -10.84 11.78 -3.42
CA ASN A 197 -11.52 10.77 -4.23
C ASN A 197 -11.30 9.34 -3.70
N ALA A 198 -10.63 9.21 -2.55
CA ALA A 198 -10.31 7.93 -1.94
C ALA A 198 -10.30 8.05 -0.40
N GLN A 199 -10.29 6.89 0.25
CA GLN A 199 -10.03 6.75 1.67
C GLN A 199 -8.92 5.72 1.85
N VAL A 200 -8.03 5.95 2.83
CA VAL A 200 -6.93 5.02 3.11
C VAL A 200 -7.50 3.70 3.64
N ALA A 201 -6.84 2.58 3.33
CA ALA A 201 -7.26 1.27 3.80
C ALA A 201 -7.11 1.16 5.33
N PHE A 202 -8.14 0.68 6.02
CA PHE A 202 -8.08 0.50 7.47
C PHE A 202 -7.53 -0.88 7.83
N THR A 203 -6.19 -0.97 7.86
CA THR A 203 -5.44 -2.21 8.13
C THR A 203 -5.65 -2.70 9.57
N ASN A 204 -5.24 -3.95 9.85
CA ASN A 204 -5.32 -4.49 11.21
C ASN A 204 -4.38 -3.76 12.18
N GLU A 205 -3.19 -3.38 11.71
CA GLU A 205 -2.22 -2.60 12.48
C GLU A 205 -2.78 -1.21 12.81
N ALA A 206 -3.38 -0.55 11.82
CA ALA A 206 -4.03 0.73 12.02
C ALA A 206 -5.21 0.64 13.00
N ARG A 207 -6.02 -0.43 12.91
CA ARG A 207 -7.12 -0.66 13.85
C ARG A 207 -6.59 -0.83 15.26
N ALA A 208 -5.56 -1.65 15.47
CA ALA A 208 -4.96 -1.86 16.79
C ALA A 208 -4.39 -0.55 17.38
N ALA A 209 -3.61 0.20 16.60
CA ALA A 209 -3.05 1.49 17.04
C ALA A 209 -4.14 2.50 17.40
N THR A 210 -5.19 2.57 16.57
CA THR A 210 -6.33 3.45 16.78
C THR A 210 -7.15 3.07 18.01
N SER A 211 -7.47 1.78 18.18
CA SER A 211 -8.20 1.28 19.35
C SER A 211 -7.43 1.51 20.64
N SER A 212 -6.10 1.33 20.63
CA SER A 212 -5.26 1.62 21.79
C SER A 212 -5.29 3.11 22.16
N ALA A 213 -5.24 4.01 21.17
CA ALA A 213 -5.34 5.44 21.41
C ALA A 213 -6.72 5.83 21.99
N ILE A 214 -7.80 5.28 21.44
CA ILE A 214 -9.16 5.48 21.97
C ILE A 214 -9.26 4.98 23.41
N ALA A 215 -8.68 3.82 23.74
CA ALA A 215 -8.66 3.28 25.09
C ALA A 215 -7.92 4.19 26.08
N SER A 216 -6.91 4.95 25.61
CA SER A 216 -6.24 6.00 26.40
C SER A 216 -7.00 7.33 26.47
N GLY A 217 -8.19 7.41 25.87
CA GLY A 217 -9.05 8.59 25.90
C GLY A 217 -8.90 9.52 24.68
N THR A 218 -8.11 9.17 23.67
CA THR A 218 -8.03 9.95 22.42
C THR A 218 -9.39 9.94 21.71
N ILE A 219 -9.86 11.10 21.26
CA ILE A 219 -11.11 11.23 20.49
C ILE A 219 -10.78 11.56 19.04
N TYR A 220 -11.14 10.63 18.15
CA TYR A 220 -11.05 10.82 16.71
C TYR A 220 -12.40 11.17 16.09
N PHE A 221 -12.37 11.90 14.98
CA PHE A 221 -13.56 12.16 14.19
C PHE A 221 -14.18 10.86 13.62
N ASN A 222 -15.51 10.78 13.60
CA ASN A 222 -16.30 9.70 12.99
C ASN A 222 -15.84 8.27 13.37
N ASN A 223 -15.62 8.01 14.66
CA ASN A 223 -15.19 6.70 15.17
C ASN A 223 -13.83 6.25 14.59
N ALA A 224 -12.93 7.20 14.39
CA ALA A 224 -11.55 6.96 13.95
C ALA A 224 -11.44 6.24 12.60
N ARG A 225 -12.28 6.67 11.65
CA ARG A 225 -12.16 6.27 10.26
C ARG A 225 -10.77 6.62 9.71
N ALA A 226 -10.35 5.84 8.71
CA ALA A 226 -9.10 6.10 8.02
C ALA A 226 -9.11 7.49 7.35
N PRO A 227 -7.94 8.15 7.21
CA PRO A 227 -7.83 9.46 6.58
C PRO A 227 -8.40 9.47 5.15
N TRP A 228 -8.94 10.61 4.74
CA TRP A 228 -9.28 10.86 3.34
C TRP A 228 -8.01 11.09 2.52
N ALA A 229 -8.03 10.61 1.29
CA ALA A 229 -6.89 10.68 0.38
C ALA A 229 -7.27 11.21 -1.00
N VAL A 230 -6.30 11.85 -1.63
CA VAL A 230 -6.27 12.05 -3.07
C VAL A 230 -5.42 10.95 -3.67
N ARG A 231 -6.01 10.18 -4.58
CA ARG A 231 -5.29 9.19 -5.39
C ARG A 231 -4.57 9.91 -6.52
N ASP A 232 -3.26 9.73 -6.56
CA ASP A 232 -2.40 10.27 -7.61
C ASP A 232 -1.68 9.13 -8.32
N THR A 233 -1.72 9.10 -9.65
CA THR A 233 -1.16 7.99 -10.43
C THR A 233 0.22 8.35 -10.94
N ILE A 234 1.20 7.54 -10.56
CA ILE A 234 2.57 7.60 -11.05
C ILE A 234 2.66 6.76 -12.31
N ARG A 235 3.08 7.38 -13.43
CA ARG A 235 3.31 6.68 -14.71
C ARG A 235 4.76 6.85 -15.15
N LEU A 236 5.38 5.72 -15.45
CA LEU A 236 6.77 5.61 -15.86
C LEU A 236 6.85 4.83 -17.16
N ASN A 237 7.64 5.32 -18.12
CA ASN A 237 7.88 4.65 -19.38
C ASN A 237 9.38 4.52 -19.61
N PHE A 238 9.91 3.31 -19.61
CA PHE A 238 11.32 3.03 -19.86
C PHE A 238 11.53 2.55 -21.29
N GLU A 239 12.56 3.07 -21.96
CA GLU A 239 13.02 2.62 -23.28
C GLU A 239 14.53 2.40 -23.27
N ASN A 240 15.00 1.19 -23.56
CA ASN A 240 16.43 0.90 -23.64
C ASN A 240 17.04 1.23 -25.02
N SER A 241 18.36 1.16 -25.14
CA SER A 241 19.09 1.40 -26.40
C SER A 241 18.73 0.43 -27.54
N LYS A 242 18.04 -0.67 -27.25
CA LYS A 242 17.55 -1.66 -28.23
C LYS A 242 16.10 -1.43 -28.63
N GLY A 243 15.46 -0.35 -28.17
CA GLY A 243 14.06 -0.02 -28.46
C GLY A 243 13.03 -0.82 -27.67
N ILE A 244 13.42 -1.58 -26.64
CA ILE A 244 12.48 -2.28 -25.76
C ILE A 244 11.81 -1.27 -24.84
N LYS A 245 10.47 -1.23 -24.87
CA LYS A 245 9.64 -0.31 -24.08
C LYS A 245 8.92 -1.05 -22.96
N LEU A 246 8.95 -0.47 -21.76
CA LEU A 246 8.21 -0.94 -20.58
C LEU A 246 7.45 0.21 -19.95
N ALA A 247 6.18 -0.03 -19.62
CA ALA A 247 5.35 0.93 -18.91
C ALA A 247 5.03 0.43 -17.50
N PHE A 248 4.99 1.34 -16.55
CA PHE A 248 4.56 1.10 -15.18
C PHE A 248 3.57 2.18 -14.78
N ALA A 249 2.48 1.77 -14.12
CA ALA A 249 1.54 2.66 -13.49
C ALA A 249 1.20 2.13 -12.10
N SER A 250 1.23 3.01 -11.10
CA SER A 250 0.76 2.71 -9.75
C SER A 250 0.20 3.95 -9.11
N ASP A 251 -0.79 3.77 -8.26
CA ASP A 251 -1.31 4.85 -7.44
C ASP A 251 -0.47 5.05 -6.19
N ILE A 252 -0.39 6.29 -5.75
CA ILE A 252 0.07 6.70 -4.43
C ILE A 252 -0.99 7.62 -3.82
N LEU A 253 -1.21 7.49 -2.52
CA LEU A 253 -2.17 8.33 -1.81
C LEU A 253 -1.49 9.58 -1.26
N ALA A 254 -2.09 10.74 -1.45
CA ALA A 254 -1.74 11.98 -0.75
C ALA A 254 -2.83 12.31 0.27
N VAL A 255 -2.46 12.46 1.53
CA VAL A 255 -3.38 12.79 2.64
C VAL A 255 -3.03 14.15 3.23
N ARG A 256 -3.95 14.76 3.98
CA ARG A 256 -3.60 15.90 4.84
C ARG A 256 -2.87 15.41 6.09
N PRO A 257 -2.00 16.25 6.68
CA PRO A 257 -1.47 16.00 8.03
C PRO A 257 -2.63 15.87 9.02
N PRO A 258 -2.44 15.11 10.11
CA PRO A 258 -3.40 15.11 11.21
C PRO A 258 -3.41 16.47 11.90
N VAL A 259 -4.54 16.85 12.46
CA VAL A 259 -4.73 18.14 13.13
C VAL A 259 -4.90 17.92 14.63
N MET A 260 -3.90 18.30 15.42
CA MET A 260 -3.94 18.23 16.88
C MET A 260 -4.75 19.42 17.42
N LEU A 261 -5.84 19.14 18.14
CA LEU A 261 -6.65 20.16 18.80
C LEU A 261 -6.25 20.26 20.28
N VAL A 262 -5.68 21.40 20.68
CA VAL A 262 -5.08 21.61 22.01
C VAL A 262 -5.90 22.64 22.79
N HIS A 263 -6.63 22.18 23.81
CA HIS A 263 -7.52 23.04 24.59
C HIS A 263 -6.74 23.95 25.58
N GLY A 264 -7.46 24.91 26.17
CA GLY A 264 -6.93 25.80 27.21
C GLY A 264 -7.18 25.29 28.63
N PHE A 265 -6.92 26.15 29.63
CA PHE A 265 -6.89 25.83 31.07
C PHE A 265 -8.18 25.21 31.62
N PHE A 266 -9.36 25.73 31.26
CA PHE A 266 -10.66 25.15 31.65
C PHE A 266 -11.26 24.22 30.60
N GLY A 267 -10.51 23.94 29.54
CA GLY A 267 -10.95 23.04 28.49
C GLY A 267 -10.59 21.59 28.79
N GLY A 268 -11.08 20.71 27.94
CA GLY A 268 -10.73 19.29 27.95
C GLY A 268 -11.14 18.65 26.64
N ARG A 269 -11.25 17.32 26.65
CA ARG A 269 -11.60 16.52 25.46
C ARG A 269 -12.96 16.87 24.81
N THR A 270 -13.84 17.57 25.51
CA THR A 270 -15.16 17.97 24.99
C THR A 270 -15.15 19.35 24.31
N THR A 271 -14.13 20.18 24.57
CA THR A 271 -14.06 21.59 24.10
C THR A 271 -14.14 21.71 22.58
N TRP A 272 -13.57 20.75 21.87
CA TRP A 272 -13.35 20.85 20.43
C TRP A 272 -14.38 20.14 19.57
N LYS A 273 -15.45 19.58 20.15
CA LYS A 273 -16.42 18.73 19.42
C LYS A 273 -16.93 19.38 18.13
N ASN A 274 -17.35 20.64 18.18
CA ASN A 274 -17.90 21.33 17.01
C ASN A 274 -16.83 21.61 15.94
N LEU A 275 -15.64 22.05 16.33
CA LEU A 275 -14.54 22.27 15.40
C LEU A 275 -14.07 20.96 14.76
N GLN A 276 -13.98 19.88 15.55
CA GLN A 276 -13.64 18.55 15.04
C GLN A 276 -14.64 18.08 13.99
N MET A 277 -15.94 18.27 14.23
CA MET A 277 -16.98 17.93 13.25
C MET A 277 -16.84 18.75 11.97
N TYR A 278 -16.62 20.06 12.08
CA TYR A 278 -16.42 20.94 10.94
C TYR A 278 -15.19 20.53 10.11
N LEU A 279 -14.02 20.38 10.76
CA LEU A 279 -12.77 19.99 10.10
C LEU A 279 -12.88 18.60 9.46
N GLY A 280 -13.55 17.66 10.13
CA GLY A 280 -13.81 16.32 9.59
C GLY A 280 -14.72 16.33 8.35
N GLY A 281 -15.73 17.21 8.33
CA GLY A 281 -16.55 17.50 7.14
C GLY A 281 -15.70 18.06 5.99
N GLU A 282 -14.74 18.92 6.33
CA GLU A 282 -13.73 19.44 5.41
C GLU A 282 -12.64 18.45 5.01
N ARG A 283 -12.75 17.17 5.43
CA ARG A 283 -11.80 16.08 5.13
C ARG A 283 -10.41 16.26 5.75
N PHE A 284 -10.29 17.04 6.82
CA PHE A 284 -9.15 16.94 7.73
C PHE A 284 -9.28 15.69 8.62
N ASP A 285 -8.18 15.35 9.29
CA ASP A 285 -8.15 14.29 10.31
C ASP A 285 -7.88 14.90 11.70
N PRO A 286 -8.90 15.52 12.33
CA PRO A 286 -8.74 16.19 13.61
C PRO A 286 -8.78 15.21 14.79
N VAL A 287 -7.79 15.33 15.66
CA VAL A 287 -7.65 14.53 16.88
C VAL A 287 -7.73 15.42 18.11
N ILE A 288 -8.51 14.98 19.10
CA ILE A 288 -8.61 15.62 20.40
C ILE A 288 -8.00 14.68 21.43
N ASP A 289 -7.20 15.23 22.33
CA ASP A 289 -6.74 14.53 23.51
C ASP A 289 -6.68 15.46 24.72
N GLU A 290 -6.23 14.92 25.83
CA GLU A 290 -5.93 15.64 27.06
C GLU A 290 -4.45 16.00 27.12
N TYR A 291 -4.20 17.19 27.64
CA TYR A 291 -2.87 17.74 27.80
C TYR A 291 -2.60 18.17 29.24
N TYR A 292 -3.61 18.06 30.11
CA TYR A 292 -3.60 18.52 31.49
C TYR A 292 -3.95 17.38 32.45
N ALA A 293 -3.21 17.27 33.56
CA ALA A 293 -3.51 16.36 34.66
C ALA A 293 -3.22 17.03 36.03
N GLY A 294 -4.01 18.04 36.41
CA GLY A 294 -3.85 18.77 37.67
C GLY A 294 -2.82 19.91 37.57
N ASP A 295 -2.05 20.20 38.61
CA ASP A 295 -1.23 21.43 38.73
C ASP A 295 0.04 21.50 37.84
N GLN A 296 0.00 20.91 36.65
CA GLN A 296 1.10 20.88 35.69
C GLN A 296 1.31 22.23 35.02
N ASP A 297 2.58 22.61 34.83
CA ASP A 297 2.95 23.82 34.10
C ASP A 297 2.90 23.63 32.56
N ILE A 298 3.16 24.70 31.82
CA ILE A 298 3.17 24.68 30.34
C ILE A 298 4.21 23.70 29.78
N HIS A 299 5.31 23.47 30.48
CA HIS A 299 6.38 22.60 30.03
C HIS A 299 5.97 21.13 30.13
N ASP A 300 5.34 20.71 31.23
CA ASP A 300 4.85 19.34 31.38
C ASP A 300 3.69 19.06 30.41
N GLN A 301 2.80 20.02 30.22
CA GLN A 301 1.73 19.90 29.23
C GLN A 301 2.26 19.83 27.79
N SER A 302 3.40 20.48 27.49
CA SER A 302 4.02 20.38 26.16
C SER A 302 4.68 19.03 25.90
N LYS A 303 5.16 18.34 26.95
CA LYS A 303 5.58 16.93 26.86
C LYS A 303 4.39 16.02 26.57
N ALA A 304 3.23 16.27 27.19
CA ALA A 304 2.00 15.53 26.88
C ALA A 304 1.61 15.73 25.40
N LEU A 305 1.69 16.96 24.88
CA LEU A 305 1.49 17.22 23.46
C LEU A 305 2.48 16.45 22.57
N MET A 306 3.76 16.43 22.92
CA MET A 306 4.77 15.65 22.18
C MET A 306 4.46 14.15 22.17
N ALA A 307 4.01 13.59 23.30
CA ALA A 307 3.62 12.19 23.37
C ALA A 307 2.39 11.90 22.50
N ASN A 308 1.41 12.81 22.50
CA ASN A 308 0.20 12.72 21.69
C ASN A 308 0.51 12.81 20.18
N ILE A 309 1.39 13.73 19.77
CA ILE A 309 1.89 13.81 18.39
C ILE A 309 2.62 12.54 18.00
N SER A 310 3.49 12.02 18.88
CA SER A 310 4.25 10.79 18.60
C SER A 310 3.32 9.59 18.37
N ARG A 311 2.27 9.46 19.20
CA ARG A 311 1.23 8.43 19.02
C ARG A 311 0.49 8.61 17.70
N GLU A 312 0.18 9.84 17.32
CA GLU A 312 -0.56 10.13 16.09
C GLU A 312 0.26 9.86 14.82
N LEU A 313 1.55 10.23 14.83
CA LEU A 313 2.48 9.86 13.76
C LEU A 313 2.66 8.33 13.67
N ALA A 314 2.70 7.63 14.80
CA ALA A 314 2.71 6.17 14.82
C ALA A 314 1.42 5.58 14.23
N ARG A 315 0.25 6.19 14.50
CA ARG A 315 -1.02 5.80 13.89
C ARG A 315 -0.98 5.95 12.37
N TYR A 316 -0.49 7.07 11.85
CA TYR A 316 -0.30 7.27 10.41
C TYR A 316 0.65 6.22 9.79
N ARG A 317 1.74 5.87 10.48
CA ARG A 317 2.61 4.77 10.05
C ARG A 317 1.85 3.44 10.04
N ALA A 318 0.97 3.15 10.99
CA ALA A 318 0.17 1.93 10.98
C ALA A 318 -0.82 1.85 9.79
N PHE A 319 -1.21 3.00 9.22
CA PHE A 319 -1.95 3.12 7.96
C PHE A 319 -1.06 2.99 6.70
N ASP A 320 0.23 2.70 6.85
CA ASP A 320 1.21 2.74 5.76
C ASP A 320 1.29 4.12 5.08
N LEU A 321 1.14 5.19 5.85
CA LEU A 321 1.32 6.57 5.41
C LEU A 321 2.62 7.13 5.98
N LYS A 322 3.41 7.77 5.12
CA LYS A 322 4.59 8.52 5.56
C LYS A 322 4.17 9.92 5.99
N CYS A 323 4.45 10.26 7.25
CA CYS A 323 4.10 11.55 7.84
C CYS A 323 5.17 11.93 8.87
N PHE A 324 5.62 13.17 8.83
CA PHE A 324 6.66 13.72 9.69
C PHE A 324 6.18 14.87 10.56
N ARG A 325 5.11 15.56 10.15
CA ARG A 325 4.57 16.73 10.84
C ARG A 325 3.06 16.64 10.96
N VAL A 326 2.55 17.38 11.93
CA VAL A 326 1.12 17.55 12.20
C VAL A 326 0.79 19.04 12.14
N ASP A 327 -0.47 19.36 11.92
CA ASP A 327 -0.99 20.71 12.16
C ASP A 327 -1.45 20.82 13.62
N ILE A 328 -1.30 22.00 14.24
CA ILE A 328 -1.71 22.24 15.62
C ILE A 328 -2.65 23.44 15.68
N VAL A 329 -3.83 23.25 16.28
CA VAL A 329 -4.77 24.32 16.59
C VAL A 329 -4.88 24.42 18.11
N GLY A 330 -4.33 25.51 18.67
CA GLY A 330 -4.35 25.79 20.09
C GLY A 330 -5.28 26.94 20.45
N HIS A 331 -5.98 26.85 21.58
CA HIS A 331 -6.78 27.94 22.13
C HIS A 331 -6.26 28.40 23.49
N SER A 332 -6.11 29.71 23.69
CA SER A 332 -5.64 30.31 24.95
C SER A 332 -4.32 29.64 25.41
N MET A 333 -4.30 29.04 26.61
CA MET A 333 -3.17 28.27 27.14
C MET A 333 -2.67 27.18 26.16
N GLY A 334 -3.56 26.55 25.37
CA GLY A 334 -3.18 25.57 24.35
C GLY A 334 -2.23 26.12 23.29
N GLY A 335 -2.31 27.42 22.98
CA GLY A 335 -1.33 28.09 22.11
C GLY A 335 0.06 28.23 22.77
N LEU A 336 0.11 28.42 24.09
CA LEU A 336 1.37 28.46 24.85
C LEU A 336 2.01 27.06 24.92
N ILE A 337 1.22 26.02 25.15
CA ILE A 337 1.65 24.61 25.10
C ILE A 337 2.27 24.31 23.74
N ALA A 338 1.55 24.61 22.66
CA ALA A 338 2.02 24.39 21.30
C ALA A 338 3.32 25.15 20.99
N ARG A 339 3.40 26.43 21.39
CA ARG A 339 4.61 27.24 21.20
C ARG A 339 5.80 26.71 21.99
N ASN A 340 5.57 26.25 23.23
CA ASN A 340 6.62 25.65 24.05
C ASN A 340 7.14 24.35 23.42
N TYR A 341 6.23 23.48 22.95
CA TYR A 341 6.56 22.27 22.19
C TYR A 341 7.41 22.58 20.95
N ILE A 342 7.02 23.57 20.13
CA ILE A 342 7.75 23.93 18.90
C ILE A 342 9.17 24.44 19.23
N LYS A 343 9.31 25.28 20.26
CA LYS A 343 10.61 25.79 20.71
C LYS A 343 11.51 24.70 21.29
N GLY A 344 10.95 23.81 22.10
CA GLY A 344 11.67 22.65 22.66
C GLY A 344 12.08 21.63 21.60
N SER A 345 11.23 21.42 20.58
CA SER A 345 11.54 20.54 19.46
C SER A 345 12.65 21.09 18.57
N ALA A 346 12.72 22.42 18.38
CA ALA A 346 13.79 23.07 17.63
C ALA A 346 15.17 22.96 18.30
N THR A 347 15.20 22.82 19.64
CA THR A 347 16.45 22.65 20.40
C THR A 347 16.86 21.17 20.53
N GLY A 348 15.89 20.23 20.60
CA GLY A 348 16.14 18.79 20.60
C GLY A 348 16.47 18.17 19.23
N MET A 349 16.06 18.80 18.12
CA MET A 349 16.34 18.31 16.75
C MET A 349 17.82 18.38 16.33
N MET A 350 18.71 19.01 17.12
CA MET A 350 20.16 18.89 16.90
C MET A 350 20.77 17.59 17.45
N SER A 351 20.02 16.77 18.19
CA SER A 351 20.57 15.60 18.90
C SER A 351 20.01 14.24 18.47
N ALA A 352 18.92 14.19 17.69
CA ALA A 352 18.29 12.93 17.30
C ALA A 352 18.31 12.76 15.79
N SER A 353 19.42 12.26 15.27
CA SER A 353 19.53 11.63 13.96
C SER A 353 18.60 10.41 13.93
N LEU A 354 17.70 10.38 12.93
CA LEU A 354 16.99 9.17 12.50
C LEU A 354 17.94 8.22 11.78
#